data_AF-A0A8S3A9F3-F1
#
_entry.id   AF-A0A8S3A9F3-F1
#
_cell.length_a   1.000
_cell.length_b   1.000
_cell.length_c   1.000
_cell.angle_alpha   90.00
_cell.angle_beta   90.00
_cell.angle_gamma   90.00
#
_symmetry.space_group_name_H-M   'P 1'
#
loop_
_entity.id
_entity.type
_entity.pdbx_description
1 polymer ?
#
loop_
_entity_poly.entity_id
_entity_poly.type
_entity_poly.pdbx_seq_one_letter_code
_entity_poly.pdbx_strand_id
1 'polypeptide(L)'
;MGILKSYDDTATGTQNQTEKQYYFVHLSFQEHFAARHLLNILKSINNNIAINFINNNKYNQRFHFVFVFAAGLLAQSHYKSCIDSFWSTFQGEPLDLVGIKHTKIVIACVDEFIGQTTHPQSRPIQRSISKWLEFCASHNTDAIRQHLIESLQQTNCLLNTTFIQSTFLKLLESKDPNKKRDVSRFISELQITEPIPRLQSNILAALADADSVVRRTACKTLGNFGEKAATNEVKKQQQMR
;
A
#
# COMPACT_ATOMS: atom_id res chain seq x y z
N MET A 1 -22.75 -8.19 7.51
CA MET A 1 -22.24 -7.57 8.75
C MET A 1 -22.30 -8.58 9.87
N GLY A 2 -21.19 -8.82 10.58
CA GLY A 2 -21.23 -9.56 11.84
C GLY A 2 -21.59 -8.62 12.98
N ILE A 3 -22.58 -8.99 13.79
CA ILE A 3 -23.00 -8.22 14.95
C ILE A 3 -22.52 -8.97 16.20
N LEU A 4 -21.70 -8.31 17.02
CA LEU A 4 -21.38 -8.77 18.36
C LEU A 4 -22.30 -8.07 19.36
N LYS A 5 -22.99 -8.86 20.18
CA LYS A 5 -23.87 -8.40 21.25
C LYS A 5 -23.09 -8.45 22.57
N SER A 6 -22.95 -7.33 23.27
CA SER A 6 -22.47 -7.34 24.65
C SER A 6 -23.49 -8.09 25.52
N TYR A 7 -23.03 -9.09 26.28
CA TYR A 7 -23.86 -9.84 27.21
C TYR A 7 -23.41 -9.49 28.64
N ASP A 8 -23.97 -8.40 29.19
CA ASP A 8 -23.82 -8.05 30.60
C ASP A 8 -25.02 -8.59 31.37
N ASP A 9 -24.93 -9.81 31.86
CA ASP A 9 -25.93 -10.44 32.75
C ASP A 9 -25.55 -10.25 34.24
N THR A 10 -24.97 -9.10 34.60
CA THR A 10 -24.78 -8.75 36.02
C THR A 10 -25.63 -7.54 36.38
N ALA A 11 -26.73 -7.80 37.08
CA ALA A 11 -27.58 -6.79 37.69
C ALA A 11 -26.86 -6.16 38.88
N THR A 12 -26.03 -5.15 38.62
CA THR A 12 -25.52 -4.25 39.66
C THR A 12 -25.84 -2.81 39.30
N GLY A 13 -26.93 -2.30 39.87
CA GLY A 13 -27.14 -0.86 40.09
C GLY A 13 -28.14 -0.17 39.16
N THR A 14 -29.25 0.29 39.77
CA THR A 14 -30.22 1.32 39.31
C THR A 14 -30.63 1.29 37.84
N GLN A 15 -31.87 0.83 37.63
CA GLN A 15 -32.67 0.90 36.40
C GLN A 15 -32.38 2.17 35.59
N ASN A 16 -31.75 2.00 34.42
CA ASN A 16 -31.66 2.90 33.24
C ASN A 16 -30.38 2.66 32.38
N GLN A 17 -29.56 1.64 32.66
CA GLN A 17 -28.39 1.30 31.82
C GLN A 17 -28.47 -0.07 31.13
N THR A 18 -29.41 -0.95 31.51
CA THR A 18 -29.50 -2.36 31.07
C THR A 18 -30.14 -2.58 29.69
N GLU A 19 -30.58 -1.53 28.99
CA GLU A 19 -31.23 -1.65 27.66
C GLU A 19 -30.37 -1.16 26.49
N LYS A 20 -29.15 -0.70 26.73
CA LYS A 20 -28.24 -0.30 25.64
C LYS A 20 -27.57 -1.53 25.06
N GLN A 21 -28.23 -2.14 24.07
CA GLN A 21 -27.59 -3.14 23.22
C GLN A 21 -26.52 -2.44 22.37
N TYR A 22 -25.25 -2.60 22.73
CA TYR A 22 -24.14 -2.11 21.92
C TYR A 22 -23.90 -3.06 20.76
N TYR A 23 -24.17 -2.59 19.54
CA TYR A 23 -23.91 -3.31 18.30
C TYR A 23 -22.52 -2.92 17.81
N PHE A 24 -21.52 -3.77 18.03
CA PHE A 24 -20.21 -3.57 17.43
C PHE A 24 -20.25 -4.11 16.00
N VAL A 25 -20.29 -3.22 15.02
CA VAL A 25 -20.08 -3.59 13.61
C VAL A 25 -18.59 -3.86 13.44
N HIS A 26 -18.15 -5.09 13.73
CA HIS A 26 -16.73 -5.43 13.66
C HIS A 26 -16.46 -6.46 12.57
N LEU A 27 -16.65 -6.04 11.31
CA LEU A 27 -16.19 -6.77 10.12
C LEU A 27 -14.65 -6.81 9.99
N SER A 28 -13.93 -6.46 11.05
CA SER A 28 -12.48 -6.59 11.14
C SER A 28 -12.03 -7.57 12.21
N PHE A 29 -12.90 -8.04 13.13
CA PHE A 29 -12.47 -8.96 14.19
C PHE A 29 -12.44 -10.40 13.68
N GLN A 30 -13.47 -10.84 12.97
CA GLN A 30 -13.54 -12.20 12.42
C GLN A 30 -12.42 -12.43 11.41
N GLU A 31 -12.18 -11.45 10.55
CA GLU A 31 -11.14 -11.43 9.54
C GLU A 31 -9.76 -11.42 10.19
N HIS A 32 -9.57 -10.66 11.28
CA HIS A 32 -8.33 -10.67 12.05
C HIS A 32 -8.07 -12.02 12.71
N PHE A 33 -9.07 -12.65 13.34
CA PHE A 33 -8.92 -13.98 13.92
C PHE A 33 -8.69 -15.05 12.84
N ALA A 34 -9.37 -14.96 11.71
CA ALA A 34 -9.14 -15.81 10.55
C ALA A 34 -7.71 -15.65 10.02
N ALA A 35 -7.19 -14.42 9.96
CA ALA A 35 -5.81 -14.14 9.56
C ALA A 35 -4.80 -14.78 10.52
N ARG A 36 -5.01 -14.63 11.84
CA ARG A 36 -4.18 -15.30 12.86
C ARG A 36 -4.21 -16.82 12.72
N HIS A 37 -5.40 -17.39 12.50
CA HIS A 37 -5.57 -18.82 12.30
C HIS A 37 -4.85 -19.30 11.04
N LEU A 38 -4.99 -18.58 9.93
CA LEU A 38 -4.30 -18.86 8.67
C LEU A 38 -2.77 -18.89 8.87
N LEU A 39 -2.21 -17.89 9.55
CA LEU A 39 -0.77 -17.82 9.81
C LEU A 39 -0.30 -18.94 10.76
N ASN A 40 -1.11 -19.31 11.75
CA ASN A 40 -0.80 -20.43 12.64
C ASN A 40 -0.74 -21.76 11.88
N ILE A 41 -1.65 -21.99 10.92
CA ILE A 41 -1.61 -23.16 10.04
C ILE A 41 -0.38 -23.09 9.14
N LEU A 42 -0.10 -21.93 8.54
CA LEU A 42 1.05 -21.75 7.65
C LEU A 42 2.41 -21.97 8.35
N LYS A 43 2.48 -21.65 9.64
CA LYS A 43 3.63 -21.92 10.51
C LYS A 43 3.75 -23.40 10.91
N SER A 44 2.66 -24.17 10.82
CA SER A 44 2.62 -25.58 11.22
C SER A 44 3.25 -26.51 10.17
N ILE A 45 3.49 -27.77 10.54
CA ILE A 45 3.98 -28.82 9.63
C ILE A 45 2.99 -29.07 8.49
N ASN A 46 1.68 -28.88 8.72
CA ASN A 46 0.61 -29.10 7.75
C ASN A 46 0.22 -27.81 7.02
N ASN A 47 1.21 -27.04 6.56
CA ASN A 47 1.00 -25.75 5.90
C ASN A 47 0.25 -25.83 4.56
N ASN A 48 0.18 -27.01 3.94
CA ASN A 48 -0.52 -27.26 2.67
C ASN A 48 -1.98 -26.78 2.68
N ILE A 49 -2.67 -26.88 3.81
CA ILE A 49 -4.06 -26.41 3.96
C ILE A 49 -4.14 -24.89 3.78
N ALA A 50 -3.23 -24.15 4.43
CA ALA A 50 -3.15 -22.70 4.31
C ALA A 50 -2.71 -22.28 2.90
N ILE A 51 -1.76 -23.00 2.31
CA ILE A 51 -1.29 -22.74 0.94
C ILE A 51 -2.44 -22.89 -0.06
N ASN A 52 -3.19 -23.99 0.01
CA ASN A 52 -4.36 -24.23 -0.82
C ASN A 52 -5.44 -23.17 -0.61
N PHE A 53 -5.69 -22.77 0.64
CA PHE A 53 -6.64 -21.72 0.94
C PHE A 53 -6.25 -20.39 0.28
N ILE A 54 -4.98 -19.97 0.40
CA ILE A 54 -4.46 -18.75 -0.23
C ILE A 54 -4.62 -18.83 -1.75
N ASN A 55 -4.17 -19.91 -2.38
CA ASN A 55 -4.20 -20.06 -3.84
C ASN A 55 -5.62 -20.00 -4.41
N ASN A 56 -6.58 -20.59 -3.71
CA ASN A 56 -7.97 -20.63 -4.15
C ASN A 56 -8.75 -19.34 -3.84
N ASN A 57 -8.29 -18.52 -2.88
CA ASN A 57 -9.09 -17.42 -2.35
C ASN A 57 -8.43 -16.03 -2.42
N LYS A 58 -7.17 -15.90 -2.83
CA LYS A 58 -6.43 -14.61 -2.84
C LYS A 58 -7.08 -13.48 -3.66
N TYR A 59 -7.98 -13.80 -4.58
CA TYR A 59 -8.75 -12.79 -5.35
C TYR A 59 -10.23 -12.72 -4.99
N ASN A 60 -10.67 -13.51 -4.00
CA ASN A 60 -12.04 -13.47 -3.51
C ASN A 60 -12.19 -12.29 -2.53
N GLN A 61 -13.07 -11.35 -2.89
CA GLN A 61 -13.31 -10.12 -2.11
C GLN A 61 -13.70 -10.42 -0.64
N ARG A 62 -14.36 -11.55 -0.37
CA ARG A 62 -14.74 -11.97 0.99
C ARG A 62 -13.53 -12.13 1.92
N PHE A 63 -12.39 -12.53 1.38
CA PHE A 63 -11.18 -12.81 2.14
C PHE A 63 -10.13 -11.70 2.02
N HIS A 64 -10.46 -10.58 1.37
CA HIS A 64 -9.54 -9.46 1.17
C HIS A 64 -8.88 -9.02 2.49
N PHE A 65 -9.68 -8.70 3.51
CA PHE A 65 -9.16 -8.27 4.81
C PHE A 65 -8.46 -9.38 5.59
N VAL A 66 -8.78 -10.66 5.35
CA VAL A 66 -8.04 -11.78 5.95
C VAL A 66 -6.58 -11.75 5.51
N PHE A 67 -6.32 -11.53 4.22
CA PHE A 67 -4.96 -11.47 3.70
C PHE A 67 -4.24 -10.17 4.09
N VAL A 68 -4.94 -9.03 4.10
CA VAL A 68 -4.37 -7.75 4.54
C VAL A 68 -3.94 -7.85 6.01
N PHE A 69 -4.83 -8.32 6.91
CA PHE A 69 -4.46 -8.52 8.31
C PHE A 69 -3.39 -9.59 8.51
N ALA A 70 -3.40 -10.66 7.71
CA ALA A 70 -2.33 -11.65 7.77
C ALA A 70 -0.97 -10.99 7.43
N ALA A 71 -0.92 -10.16 6.40
CA ALA A 71 0.29 -9.42 6.05
C ALA A 71 0.75 -8.49 7.18
N GLY A 72 -0.15 -7.75 7.83
CA GLY A 72 0.20 -6.94 9.01
C GLY A 72 0.73 -7.75 10.18
N LEU A 73 0.12 -8.89 10.47
CA LEU A 73 0.52 -9.78 11.56
C LEU A 73 1.91 -10.40 11.33
N LEU A 74 2.35 -10.58 10.08
CA LEU A 74 3.69 -11.08 9.75
C LEU A 74 4.82 -10.18 10.30
N ALA A 75 4.53 -8.91 10.58
CA ALA A 75 5.48 -8.00 11.20
C ALA A 75 5.86 -8.40 12.63
N GLN A 76 4.99 -9.14 13.31
CA GLN A 76 5.19 -9.56 14.69
C GLN A 76 6.23 -10.69 14.75
N SER A 77 7.09 -10.64 15.76
CA SER A 77 8.19 -11.60 15.96
C SER A 77 7.73 -13.07 15.93
N HIS A 78 6.52 -13.34 16.43
CA HIS A 78 5.90 -14.67 16.47
C HIS A 78 5.72 -15.33 15.09
N TYR A 79 5.56 -14.54 14.02
CA TYR A 79 5.27 -15.00 12.66
C TYR A 79 6.44 -14.86 11.69
N LYS A 80 7.63 -14.46 12.19
CA LYS A 80 8.81 -14.24 11.34
C LYS A 80 9.19 -15.45 10.48
N SER A 81 9.01 -16.67 11.00
CA SER A 81 9.34 -17.92 10.30
C SER A 81 8.43 -18.23 9.10
N CYS A 82 7.23 -17.64 9.02
CA CYS A 82 6.29 -17.89 7.93
C CYS A 82 6.18 -16.75 6.91
N ILE A 83 6.98 -15.68 7.04
CA ILE A 83 7.03 -14.56 6.09
C ILE A 83 7.29 -15.06 4.67
N ASP A 84 8.37 -15.82 4.46
CA ASP A 84 8.76 -16.30 3.13
C ASP A 84 7.72 -17.25 2.55
N SER A 85 7.19 -18.16 3.36
CA SER A 85 6.12 -19.09 2.95
C SER A 85 4.84 -18.35 2.55
N PHE A 86 4.45 -17.30 3.28
CA PHE A 86 3.29 -16.50 2.93
C PHE A 86 3.49 -15.81 1.60
N TRP A 87 4.57 -15.05 1.44
CA TRP A 87 4.79 -14.25 0.23
C TRP A 87 5.07 -15.10 -1.01
N SER A 88 5.82 -16.20 -0.88
CA SER A 88 6.02 -17.14 -2.00
C SER A 88 4.70 -17.75 -2.47
N THR A 89 3.83 -18.16 -1.55
CA THR A 89 2.49 -18.68 -1.88
C THR A 89 1.62 -17.58 -2.51
N PHE A 90 1.62 -16.40 -1.92
CA PHE A 90 0.77 -15.30 -2.34
C PHE A 90 1.12 -14.83 -3.77
N GLN A 91 2.42 -14.70 -4.06
CA GLN A 91 2.95 -14.29 -5.37
C GLN A 91 2.99 -15.43 -6.40
N GLY A 92 2.85 -16.69 -5.98
CA GLY A 92 2.81 -17.84 -6.87
C GLY A 92 1.53 -17.93 -7.71
N GLU A 93 1.40 -18.97 -8.51
CA GLU A 93 0.16 -19.28 -9.23
C GLU A 93 -0.99 -19.63 -8.27
N PRO A 94 -2.27 -19.43 -8.65
CA PRO A 94 -2.74 -18.85 -9.91
C PRO A 94 -2.65 -17.31 -9.93
N LEU A 95 -2.24 -16.75 -11.05
CA LEU A 95 -2.24 -15.29 -11.28
C LEU A 95 -3.55 -14.88 -11.97
N ASP A 96 -4.05 -13.69 -11.62
CA ASP A 96 -5.17 -13.07 -12.35
C ASP A 96 -4.74 -12.76 -13.80
N LEU A 97 -5.62 -12.97 -14.78
CA LEU A 97 -5.33 -12.89 -16.22
C LEU A 97 -4.66 -11.56 -16.63
N VAL A 98 -5.10 -10.46 -16.01
CA VAL A 98 -4.58 -9.11 -16.28
C VAL A 98 -3.63 -8.63 -15.16
N GLY A 99 -3.63 -9.31 -14.01
CA GLY A 99 -2.82 -8.96 -12.85
C GLY A 99 -3.32 -7.74 -12.04
N ILE A 100 -4.44 -7.12 -12.40
CA ILE A 100 -4.99 -5.95 -11.68
C ILE A 100 -5.43 -6.35 -10.28
N LYS A 101 -6.23 -7.43 -10.13
CA LYS A 101 -6.68 -7.87 -8.79
C LYS A 101 -5.50 -8.26 -7.92
N HIS A 102 -4.51 -8.92 -8.52
CA HIS A 102 -3.27 -9.29 -7.85
C HIS A 102 -2.51 -8.06 -7.35
N THR A 103 -2.35 -7.05 -8.20
CA THR A 103 -1.67 -5.81 -7.85
C THR A 103 -2.37 -5.09 -6.70
N LYS A 104 -3.70 -4.98 -6.75
CA LYS A 104 -4.49 -4.33 -5.71
C LYS A 104 -4.31 -5.00 -4.35
N ILE A 105 -4.45 -6.33 -4.27
CA ILE A 105 -4.30 -7.03 -2.99
C ILE A 105 -2.86 -7.00 -2.48
N VAL A 106 -1.86 -7.11 -3.37
CA VAL A 106 -0.45 -7.00 -2.98
C VAL A 106 -0.16 -5.61 -2.41
N ILE A 107 -0.62 -4.53 -3.05
CA ILE A 107 -0.44 -3.16 -2.53
C ILE A 107 -1.01 -3.04 -1.12
N ALA A 108 -2.25 -3.50 -0.90
CA ALA A 108 -2.90 -3.43 0.40
C ALA A 108 -2.14 -4.24 1.47
N CYS A 109 -1.74 -5.48 1.17
CA CYS A 109 -0.97 -6.32 2.09
C CYS A 109 0.39 -5.69 2.43
N VAL A 110 1.04 -5.04 1.46
CA VAL A 110 2.37 -4.47 1.66
C VAL A 110 2.33 -3.17 2.43
N ASP A 111 1.32 -2.32 2.18
CA ASP A 111 1.09 -1.14 3.00
C ASP A 111 0.91 -1.52 4.48
N GLU A 112 0.08 -2.54 4.76
CA GLU A 112 -0.15 -3.03 6.11
C GLU A 112 1.13 -3.63 6.73
N PHE A 113 1.92 -4.41 5.97
CA PHE A 113 3.17 -4.99 6.47
C PHE A 113 4.26 -3.93 6.73
N ILE A 114 4.41 -2.94 5.85
CA ILE A 114 5.42 -1.89 5.99
C ILE A 114 5.06 -0.95 7.14
N GLY A 115 3.78 -0.61 7.33
CA GLY A 115 3.34 0.19 8.47
C GLY A 115 3.73 -0.40 9.84
N GLN A 116 3.99 -1.70 9.89
CA GLN A 116 4.30 -2.44 11.11
C GLN A 116 5.78 -2.87 11.24
N THR A 117 6.64 -2.62 10.23
CA THR A 117 8.03 -3.12 10.21
C THR A 117 9.09 -2.06 9.90
N THR A 118 10.27 -2.20 10.51
CA THR A 118 11.52 -1.48 10.15
C THR A 118 12.49 -2.36 9.32
N HIS A 119 12.10 -3.58 8.92
CA HIS A 119 13.02 -4.63 8.51
C HIS A 119 13.13 -4.88 6.98
N PRO A 120 14.31 -5.23 6.42
CA PRO A 120 14.57 -5.29 4.97
C PRO A 120 14.15 -6.58 4.23
N GLN A 121 13.36 -7.47 4.84
CA GLN A 121 13.04 -8.79 4.26
C GLN A 121 12.01 -8.73 3.11
N SER A 122 11.60 -7.54 2.68
CA SER A 122 10.62 -7.32 1.61
C SER A 122 11.22 -7.32 0.19
N ARG A 123 12.46 -7.77 -0.04
CA ARG A 123 13.10 -7.67 -1.37
C ARG A 123 12.29 -8.27 -2.54
N PRO A 124 11.68 -9.46 -2.43
CA PRO A 124 10.86 -10.00 -3.54
C PRO A 124 9.63 -9.14 -3.81
N ILE A 125 8.96 -8.71 -2.76
CA ILE A 125 7.78 -7.82 -2.78
C ILE A 125 8.13 -6.46 -3.38
N GLN A 126 9.22 -5.85 -2.92
CA GLN A 126 9.76 -4.60 -3.42
C GLN A 126 10.07 -4.70 -4.92
N ARG A 127 10.70 -5.80 -5.37
CA ARG A 127 10.94 -6.04 -6.80
C ARG A 127 9.62 -6.13 -7.57
N SER A 128 8.62 -6.83 -7.05
CA SER A 128 7.31 -6.94 -7.70
C SER A 128 6.64 -5.57 -7.81
N ILE A 129 6.57 -4.79 -6.72
CA ILE A 129 5.99 -3.44 -6.76
C ILE A 129 6.76 -2.53 -7.72
N SER A 130 8.09 -2.59 -7.73
CA SER A 130 8.90 -1.77 -8.65
C SER A 130 8.59 -2.11 -10.10
N LYS A 131 8.49 -3.40 -10.44
CA LYS A 131 8.08 -3.84 -11.79
C LYS A 131 6.69 -3.34 -12.17
N TRP A 132 5.74 -3.33 -11.23
CA TRP A 132 4.40 -2.78 -11.47
C TRP A 132 4.42 -1.27 -11.70
N LEU A 133 5.16 -0.52 -10.88
CA LEU A 133 5.35 0.92 -11.07
C LEU A 133 6.02 1.22 -12.42
N GLU A 134 7.05 0.46 -12.78
CA GLU A 134 7.71 0.53 -14.09
C GLU A 134 6.75 0.22 -15.24
N PHE A 135 5.95 -0.84 -15.13
CA PHE A 135 4.99 -1.24 -16.14
C PHE A 135 3.93 -0.15 -16.36
N CYS A 136 3.33 0.37 -15.29
CA CYS A 136 2.31 1.42 -15.38
C CYS A 136 2.87 2.77 -15.86
N ALA A 137 4.13 3.06 -15.54
CA ALA A 137 4.82 4.23 -16.06
C ALA A 137 5.18 4.11 -17.56
N SER A 138 5.21 2.90 -18.13
CA SER A 138 5.70 2.65 -19.49
C SER A 138 4.65 2.12 -20.48
N HIS A 139 3.52 1.59 -20.01
CA HIS A 139 2.49 0.98 -20.86
C HIS A 139 1.13 1.60 -20.53
N ASN A 140 0.67 2.48 -21.42
CA ASN A 140 -0.45 3.37 -21.19
C ASN A 140 -1.77 2.75 -21.69
N THR A 141 -2.50 2.06 -20.81
CA THR A 141 -3.97 2.07 -20.88
C THR A 141 -4.48 2.84 -19.68
N ASP A 142 -5.32 3.86 -19.93
CA ASP A 142 -5.82 4.75 -18.88
C ASP A 142 -6.51 3.96 -17.75
N ALA A 143 -7.16 2.83 -18.07
CA ALA A 143 -7.81 1.97 -17.09
C ALA A 143 -6.85 1.35 -16.06
N ILE A 144 -5.74 0.75 -16.50
CA ILE A 144 -4.75 0.12 -15.59
C ILE A 144 -4.11 1.20 -14.71
N ARG A 145 -3.78 2.35 -15.31
CA ARG A 145 -3.20 3.49 -14.58
C ARG A 145 -4.16 3.98 -13.49
N GLN A 146 -5.43 4.21 -13.81
CA GLN A 146 -6.41 4.68 -12.84
C GLN A 146 -6.61 3.69 -11.69
N HIS A 147 -6.74 2.38 -11.98
CA HIS A 147 -6.85 1.37 -10.93
C HIS A 147 -5.63 1.31 -10.00
N LEU A 148 -4.43 1.51 -10.54
CA LEU A 148 -3.22 1.56 -9.72
C LEU A 148 -3.20 2.81 -8.84
N ILE A 149 -3.56 3.97 -9.40
CA ILE A 149 -3.65 5.23 -8.65
C ILE A 149 -4.65 5.11 -7.50
N GLU A 150 -5.86 4.60 -7.78
CA GLU A 150 -6.88 4.33 -6.76
C GLU A 150 -6.34 3.42 -5.65
N SER A 151 -5.65 2.33 -6.03
CA SER A 151 -5.10 1.37 -5.08
C SER A 151 -3.98 1.98 -4.22
N LEU A 152 -3.12 2.82 -4.82
CA LEU A 152 -2.04 3.50 -4.11
C LEU A 152 -2.54 4.65 -3.22
N GLN A 153 -3.56 5.38 -3.64
CA GLN A 153 -4.16 6.46 -2.84
C GLN A 153 -4.91 5.91 -1.61
N GLN A 154 -5.35 4.66 -1.64
CA GLN A 154 -5.95 3.98 -0.49
C GLN A 154 -4.92 3.49 0.53
N THR A 155 -3.61 3.65 0.27
CA THR A 155 -2.55 3.22 1.19
C THR A 155 -2.37 4.22 2.33
N ASN A 156 -2.09 3.72 3.52
CA ASN A 156 -1.89 4.52 4.72
C ASN A 156 -0.50 5.18 4.75
N CYS A 157 0.54 4.46 4.34
CA CYS A 157 1.93 4.92 4.47
C CYS A 157 2.81 4.62 3.26
N LEU A 158 2.41 3.67 2.39
CA LEU A 158 3.24 3.16 1.30
C LEU A 158 3.84 4.25 0.42
N LEU A 159 3.05 5.25 0.02
CA LEU A 159 3.50 6.38 -0.82
C LEU A 159 4.57 7.27 -0.15
N ASN A 160 4.57 7.34 1.18
CA ASN A 160 5.53 8.11 1.96
C ASN A 160 6.81 7.33 2.28
N THR A 161 6.86 6.05 1.91
CA THR A 161 8.06 5.24 2.13
C THR A 161 9.21 5.68 1.22
N THR A 162 10.42 5.69 1.77
CA THR A 162 11.65 5.95 1.01
C THR A 162 11.81 4.99 -0.16
N PHE A 163 11.34 3.74 0.01
CA PHE A 163 11.39 2.71 -1.03
C PHE A 163 10.62 3.14 -2.29
N ILE A 164 9.33 3.46 -2.17
CA ILE A 164 8.49 3.85 -3.32
C ILE A 164 9.01 5.12 -3.99
N GLN A 165 9.35 6.13 -3.18
CA GLN A 165 9.85 7.38 -3.70
C GLN A 165 11.22 7.24 -4.38
N SER A 166 12.08 6.33 -3.90
CA SER A 166 13.33 6.00 -4.58
C SER A 166 13.12 5.29 -5.92
N THR A 167 12.06 4.48 -6.05
CA THR A 167 11.67 3.86 -7.32
C THR A 167 11.20 4.92 -8.32
N PHE A 168 10.39 5.89 -7.87
CA PHE A 168 10.00 7.04 -8.71
C PHE A 168 11.20 7.86 -9.19
N LEU A 169 12.17 8.13 -8.32
CA LEU A 169 13.41 8.81 -8.71
C LEU A 169 14.16 8.08 -9.82
N LYS A 170 14.37 6.77 -9.68
CA LYS A 170 15.02 5.96 -10.73
C LYS A 170 14.27 6.00 -12.05
N LEU A 171 12.94 6.01 -12.00
CA LEU A 171 12.08 6.12 -13.18
C LEU A 171 12.18 7.50 -13.85
N LEU A 172 12.28 8.58 -13.07
CA LEU A 172 12.47 9.96 -13.56
C LEU A 172 13.87 10.18 -14.16
N GLU A 173 14.87 9.39 -13.76
CA GLU A 173 16.23 9.42 -14.32
C GLU A 173 16.36 8.72 -15.69
N SER A 174 15.28 8.12 -16.21
CA SER A 174 15.24 7.45 -17.52
C SER A 174 15.70 8.38 -18.66
N LYS A 175 16.51 7.88 -19.60
CA LYS A 175 16.92 8.67 -20.78
C LYS A 175 15.78 8.96 -21.77
N ASP A 176 14.68 8.23 -21.65
CA ASP A 176 13.53 8.35 -22.54
C ASP A 176 12.60 9.49 -22.08
N PRO A 177 12.46 10.57 -22.87
CA PRO A 177 11.65 11.73 -22.48
C PRO A 177 10.16 11.39 -22.35
N ASN A 178 9.64 10.42 -23.10
CA ASN A 178 8.23 10.01 -22.98
C ASN A 178 8.00 9.29 -21.65
N LYS A 179 8.91 8.38 -21.28
CA LYS A 179 8.85 7.73 -19.96
C LYS A 179 8.93 8.75 -18.83
N LYS A 180 9.84 9.73 -18.91
CA LYS A 180 9.90 10.82 -17.91
C LYS A 180 8.58 11.56 -17.79
N ARG A 181 7.96 11.92 -18.93
CA ARG A 181 6.67 12.61 -18.97
C ARG A 181 5.57 11.76 -18.34
N ASP A 182 5.51 10.47 -18.66
CA ASP A 182 4.48 9.56 -18.17
C ASP A 182 4.63 9.30 -16.67
N VAL A 183 5.87 9.11 -16.19
CA VAL A 183 6.18 9.03 -14.76
C VAL A 183 5.79 10.32 -14.04
N SER A 184 6.12 11.49 -14.61
CA SER A 184 5.77 12.79 -14.02
C SER A 184 4.26 12.98 -13.93
N ARG A 185 3.51 12.59 -14.95
CA ARG A 185 2.03 12.59 -14.93
C ARG A 185 1.50 11.68 -13.83
N PHE A 186 2.00 10.45 -13.77
CA PHE A 186 1.62 9.46 -12.77
C PHE A 186 1.84 9.99 -11.35
N ILE A 187 3.03 10.50 -11.03
CA ILE A 187 3.36 11.05 -9.70
C ILE A 187 2.45 12.24 -9.36
N SER A 188 2.10 13.09 -10.34
CA SER A 188 1.22 14.24 -10.12
C SER A 188 -0.23 13.89 -9.77
N GLU A 189 -0.62 12.63 -9.94
CA GLU A 189 -1.92 12.10 -9.55
C GLU A 189 -1.88 11.43 -8.17
N LEU A 190 -0.70 11.26 -7.57
CA LEU A 190 -0.53 10.67 -6.24
C LEU A 190 -0.57 11.73 -5.13
N GLN A 191 -1.00 11.31 -3.94
CA GLN A 191 -1.04 12.13 -2.73
C GLN A 191 0.15 11.79 -1.82
N ILE A 192 1.35 12.16 -2.25
CA ILE A 192 2.56 12.03 -1.43
C ILE A 192 2.58 13.22 -0.47
N THR A 193 2.50 12.99 0.83
CA THR A 193 2.46 14.07 1.84
C THR A 193 3.82 14.31 2.50
N GLU A 194 4.71 13.31 2.46
CA GLU A 194 6.04 13.38 3.05
C GLU A 194 7.11 13.04 2.00
N PRO A 195 7.42 13.98 1.09
CA PRO A 195 8.41 13.74 0.04
C PRO A 195 9.82 13.68 0.63
N ILE A 196 10.62 12.71 0.20
CA ILE A 196 12.04 12.65 0.50
C ILE A 196 12.74 13.83 -0.19
N PRO A 197 13.79 14.43 0.43
CA PRO A 197 14.42 15.63 -0.10
C PRO A 197 14.90 15.50 -1.56
N ARG A 198 15.40 14.32 -1.95
CA ARG A 198 15.84 14.07 -3.32
C ARG A 198 14.70 14.12 -4.34
N LEU A 199 13.54 13.54 -4.00
CA LEU A 199 12.36 13.59 -4.86
C LEU A 199 11.87 15.03 -4.97
N GLN A 200 11.79 15.73 -3.86
CA GLN A 200 11.41 17.15 -3.84
C GLN A 200 12.33 18.02 -4.72
N SER A 201 13.66 17.89 -4.58
CA SER A 201 14.61 18.63 -5.41
C SER A 201 14.48 18.30 -6.90
N ASN A 202 14.23 17.03 -7.25
CA ASN A 202 14.01 16.62 -8.63
C ASN A 202 12.74 17.27 -9.22
N ILE A 203 11.64 17.27 -8.47
CA ILE A 203 10.39 17.92 -8.88
C ILE A 203 10.55 19.45 -8.97
N LEU A 204 11.32 20.09 -8.08
CA LEU A 204 11.64 21.52 -8.18
C LEU A 204 12.45 21.84 -9.45
N ALA A 205 13.46 21.03 -9.77
CA ALA A 205 14.23 21.20 -11.01
C ALA A 205 13.35 21.04 -12.26
N ALA A 206 12.35 20.15 -12.21
CA ALA A 206 11.40 19.92 -13.29
C ALA A 206 10.50 21.14 -13.62
N LEU A 207 10.46 22.17 -12.77
CA LEU A 207 9.80 23.44 -13.08
C LEU A 207 10.49 24.21 -14.22
N ALA A 208 11.78 23.97 -14.44
CA ALA A 208 12.57 24.56 -15.52
C ALA A 208 12.77 23.61 -16.71
N ASP A 209 12.08 22.47 -16.74
CA ASP A 209 12.21 21.49 -17.82
C ASP A 209 11.75 22.07 -19.17
N ALA A 210 12.34 21.61 -20.27
CA ALA A 210 11.96 22.05 -21.62
C ALA A 210 10.53 21.62 -21.98
N ASP A 211 10.07 20.48 -21.46
CA ASP A 211 8.73 19.94 -21.72
C ASP A 211 7.66 20.63 -20.87
N SER A 212 6.70 21.28 -21.53
CA SER A 212 5.57 21.97 -20.88
C SER A 212 4.71 21.05 -20.01
N VAL A 213 4.58 19.77 -20.37
CA VAL A 213 3.82 18.78 -19.59
C VAL A 213 4.54 18.50 -18.29
N VAL A 214 5.87 18.30 -18.35
CA VAL A 214 6.71 18.05 -17.17
C VAL A 214 6.61 19.23 -16.21
N ARG A 215 6.75 20.47 -16.71
CA ARG A 215 6.58 21.69 -15.89
C ARG A 215 5.20 21.75 -15.20
N ARG A 216 4.12 21.50 -15.96
CA ARG A 216 2.75 21.51 -15.41
C ARG A 216 2.56 20.45 -14.34
N THR A 217 3.05 19.22 -14.57
CA THR A 217 2.96 18.13 -13.60
C THR A 217 3.80 18.39 -12.35
N ALA A 218 4.95 19.06 -12.48
CA ALA A 218 5.78 19.47 -11.35
C ALA A 218 5.03 20.47 -10.46
N CYS A 219 4.41 21.52 -11.03
CA CYS A 219 3.56 22.44 -10.28
C CYS A 219 2.43 21.72 -9.51
N LYS A 220 1.73 20.80 -10.19
CA LYS A 220 0.66 20.01 -9.57
C LYS A 220 1.18 19.13 -8.42
N THR A 221 2.30 18.44 -8.65
CA THR A 221 2.93 17.56 -7.65
C THR A 221 3.36 18.33 -6.40
N LEU A 222 3.96 19.52 -6.57
CA LEU A 222 4.33 20.38 -5.44
C LEU A 222 3.10 20.88 -4.67
N GLY A 223 1.99 21.14 -5.36
CA GLY A 223 0.70 21.43 -4.70
C GLY A 223 0.21 20.26 -3.85
N ASN A 224 0.34 19.03 -4.36
CA ASN A 224 -0.06 17.81 -3.63
C ASN A 224 0.81 17.52 -2.40
N PHE A 225 2.10 17.90 -2.41
CA PHE A 225 2.97 17.76 -1.23
C PHE A 225 2.50 18.59 -0.03
N GLY A 226 1.57 19.51 -0.23
CA GLY A 226 1.00 20.36 0.80
C GLY A 226 1.91 21.55 1.16
N GLU A 227 1.28 22.57 1.75
CA GLU A 227 1.87 23.88 1.97
C GLU A 227 3.17 23.83 2.80
N LYS A 228 3.26 22.92 3.78
CA LYS A 228 4.42 22.75 4.68
C LYS A 228 5.66 22.18 4.00
N ALA A 229 5.50 21.24 3.07
CA ALA A 229 6.63 20.66 2.33
C ALA A 229 7.13 21.63 1.24
N ALA A 230 6.20 22.30 0.55
CA ALA A 230 6.53 23.22 -0.54
C ALA A 230 7.19 24.53 -0.06
N THR A 231 6.77 25.11 1.06
CA THR A 231 7.26 26.44 1.51
C THR A 231 8.68 26.42 2.09
N ASN A 232 9.15 25.32 2.67
CA ASN A 232 10.46 25.27 3.33
C ASN A 232 11.64 25.33 2.34
N GLU A 233 11.45 24.86 1.11
CA GLU A 233 12.53 24.83 0.09
C GLU A 233 12.44 25.97 -0.93
N VAL A 234 11.24 26.46 -1.27
CA VAL A 234 11.10 27.69 -2.07
C VAL A 234 11.80 28.86 -1.38
N LYS A 235 11.70 28.94 -0.05
CA LYS A 235 12.42 29.93 0.77
C LYS A 235 13.94 29.72 0.75
N LYS A 236 14.44 28.48 0.76
CA LYS A 236 15.88 28.18 0.67
C LYS A 236 16.47 28.48 -0.72
N GLN A 237 15.73 28.22 -1.80
CA GLN A 237 16.20 28.55 -3.15
C GLN A 237 16.19 30.06 -3.44
N GLN A 238 15.32 30.84 -2.80
CA GLN A 238 15.34 32.31 -2.87
C GLN A 238 16.51 32.92 -2.08
N GLN A 239 17.07 32.22 -1.09
CA GLN A 239 18.23 32.68 -0.31
C GLN A 239 19.58 32.29 -0.93
N MET A 240 19.59 31.42 -1.96
CA MET A 240 20.79 31.00 -2.69
C MET A 240 20.95 31.71 -4.05
N ARG A 241 20.14 32.74 -4.33
CA ARG A 241 20.29 33.66 -5.45
C ARG A 241 20.66 35.04 -4.93
#